data_AF-T2SXJ9-F1
#
_entry.id   AF-T2SXJ9-F1
#
_cell.length_a   1.000
_cell.length_b   1.000
_cell.length_c   1.000
_cell.angle_alpha   90.00
_cell.angle_beta   90.00
_cell.angle_gamma   90.00
#
_symmetry.space_group_name_H-M   'P 1'
#
loop_
_entity.id
_entity.type
_entity.pdbx_description
1 polymer ?
#
loop_
_entity_poly.entity_id
_entity_poly.type
_entity_poly.pdbx_seq_one_letter_code
_entity_poly.pdbx_strand_id
1 'polypeptide(L)'
;PQSETVWRQANKYGVPRIVFVNKMDRIGANFYNVENQIKLRLKANPVPINIPIGAEDTFIGVIDLVQMKAIVWNNETMGAKYDVEEIPSDLLEKAKQYREKLVEAVAEQDEALMEKYLGGEELN
;
A
#
# COMPACT_ATOMS: atom_id res chain seq x y z
N PRO A 1 -14.69 -12.85 10.12
CA PRO A 1 -14.71 -14.13 10.87
C PRO A 1 -13.57 -15.10 10.48
N GLN A 2 -13.44 -15.50 9.21
CA GLN A 2 -12.39 -16.47 8.81
C GLN A 2 -10.98 -15.86 8.75
N SER A 3 -10.82 -14.64 8.19
CA SER A 3 -9.50 -14.00 8.07
C SER A 3 -8.84 -13.75 9.42
N GLU A 4 -9.60 -13.43 10.46
CA GLU A 4 -9.11 -13.23 11.83
C GLU A 4 -8.53 -14.52 12.44
N THR A 5 -9.20 -15.65 12.24
CA THR A 5 -8.72 -16.94 12.77
C THR A 5 -7.39 -17.33 12.12
N VAL A 6 -7.27 -17.18 10.79
CA VAL A 6 -6.01 -17.42 10.06
C VAL A 6 -4.93 -16.44 10.51
N TRP A 7 -5.28 -15.17 10.73
CA TRP A 7 -4.34 -14.15 11.19
C TRP A 7 -3.77 -14.46 12.57
N ARG A 8 -4.62 -14.92 13.51
CA ARG A 8 -4.17 -15.34 14.85
C ARG A 8 -3.24 -16.55 14.80
N GLN A 9 -3.51 -17.52 13.93
CA GLN A 9 -2.62 -18.66 13.74
C GLN A 9 -1.27 -18.23 13.18
N ALA A 10 -1.26 -17.37 12.17
CA ALA A 10 -0.02 -16.85 11.60
C ALA A 10 0.80 -16.03 12.63
N ASN A 11 0.13 -15.25 13.50
CA ASN A 11 0.80 -14.58 14.62
C ASN A 11 1.45 -15.58 15.58
N LYS A 12 0.75 -16.68 15.94
CA LYS A 12 1.26 -17.70 16.86
C LYS A 12 2.58 -18.32 16.41
N TYR A 13 2.78 -18.46 15.11
CA TYR A 13 3.98 -19.09 14.52
C TYR A 13 4.97 -18.07 13.92
N GLY A 14 4.77 -16.77 14.13
CA GLY A 14 5.69 -15.74 13.62
C GLY A 14 5.80 -15.70 12.10
N VAL A 15 4.73 -16.04 11.37
CA VAL A 15 4.76 -16.15 9.91
C VAL A 15 4.78 -14.75 9.27
N PRO A 16 5.81 -14.40 8.46
CA PRO A 16 5.83 -13.17 7.66
C PRO A 16 4.71 -13.17 6.64
N ARG A 17 4.07 -12.02 6.42
CA ARG A 17 2.87 -11.89 5.58
C ARG A 17 2.88 -10.60 4.79
N ILE A 18 2.29 -10.67 3.60
CA ILE A 18 1.87 -9.51 2.81
C ILE A 18 0.34 -9.53 2.67
N VAL A 19 -0.26 -8.37 2.50
CA VAL A 19 -1.71 -8.23 2.28
C VAL A 19 -1.96 -7.78 0.85
N PHE A 20 -2.80 -8.53 0.15
CA PHE A 20 -3.29 -8.16 -1.17
C PHE A 20 -4.77 -7.79 -1.08
N VAL A 21 -5.08 -6.51 -1.28
CA VAL A 21 -6.47 -6.02 -1.33
C VAL A 21 -7.00 -6.24 -2.73
N ASN A 22 -7.74 -7.33 -2.91
CA ASN A 22 -8.28 -7.73 -4.21
C ASN A 22 -9.66 -7.09 -4.48
N LYS A 23 -10.13 -7.19 -5.73
CA LYS A 23 -11.45 -6.76 -6.21
C LYS A 23 -11.69 -5.25 -6.14
N MET A 24 -10.65 -4.48 -6.45
CA MET A 24 -10.73 -3.02 -6.51
C MET A 24 -11.65 -2.51 -7.64
N ASP A 25 -12.02 -3.37 -8.58
CA ASP A 25 -12.94 -3.16 -9.69
C ASP A 25 -14.43 -3.29 -9.32
N ARG A 26 -14.76 -3.69 -8.08
CA ARG A 26 -16.15 -3.93 -7.67
C ARG A 26 -16.78 -2.75 -6.96
N ILE A 27 -18.11 -2.62 -7.10
CA ILE A 27 -18.92 -1.64 -6.37
C ILE A 27 -18.64 -1.73 -4.86
N GLY A 28 -18.39 -0.58 -4.23
CA GLY A 28 -18.04 -0.44 -2.83
C GLY A 28 -16.57 -0.73 -2.52
N ALA A 29 -15.70 -0.86 -3.53
CA ALA A 29 -14.27 -1.03 -3.33
C ALA A 29 -13.67 0.18 -2.62
N ASN A 30 -13.06 -0.06 -1.45
CA ASN A 30 -12.42 0.99 -0.67
C ASN A 30 -11.18 0.44 0.05
N PHE A 31 -10.02 0.68 -0.56
CA PHE A 31 -8.72 0.28 -0.03
C PHE A 31 -8.47 0.84 1.37
N TYR A 32 -8.76 2.12 1.59
CA TYR A 32 -8.50 2.83 2.85
C TYR A 32 -9.36 2.29 4.00
N ASN A 33 -10.59 1.86 3.70
CA ASN A 33 -11.42 1.15 4.68
C ASN A 33 -10.83 -0.22 5.03
N VAL A 34 -10.29 -0.96 4.06
CA VAL A 34 -9.64 -2.25 4.31
C VAL A 34 -8.37 -2.07 5.15
N GLU A 35 -7.55 -1.07 4.86
CA GLU A 35 -6.39 -0.67 5.67
C GLU A 35 -6.81 -0.43 7.13
N ASN A 36 -7.85 0.38 7.35
CA ASN A 36 -8.35 0.67 8.68
C ASN A 36 -8.90 -0.58 9.40
N GLN A 37 -9.59 -1.46 8.67
CA GLN A 37 -10.07 -2.73 9.24
C GLN A 37 -8.92 -3.65 9.67
N ILE A 38 -7.81 -3.70 8.93
CA ILE A 38 -6.62 -4.45 9.32
C ILE A 38 -6.07 -3.90 10.65
N LYS A 39 -5.94 -2.57 10.75
CA LYS A 39 -5.47 -1.91 11.96
C LYS A 39 -6.38 -2.19 13.16
N LEU A 40 -7.69 -2.01 13.02
CA LEU A 40 -8.64 -2.10 14.13
C LEU A 40 -9.04 -3.54 14.49
N ARG A 41 -9.29 -4.41 13.51
CA ARG A 41 -9.81 -5.76 13.74
C ARG A 41 -8.70 -6.78 13.93
N LEU A 42 -7.63 -6.68 13.15
CA LEU A 42 -6.50 -7.61 13.24
C LEU A 42 -5.43 -7.15 14.23
N LYS A 43 -5.54 -5.90 14.74
CA LYS A 43 -4.55 -5.26 15.62
C LYS A 43 -3.13 -5.36 15.06
N ALA A 44 -3.03 -5.18 13.74
CA ALA A 44 -1.77 -5.21 13.00
C ALA A 44 -1.32 -3.79 12.64
N ASN A 45 -0.06 -3.64 12.23
CA ASN A 45 0.47 -2.40 11.66
C ASN A 45 0.55 -2.53 10.13
N PRO A 46 -0.52 -2.21 9.37
CA PRO A 46 -0.44 -2.24 7.91
C PRO A 46 0.45 -1.11 7.41
N VAL A 47 1.41 -1.43 6.55
CA VAL A 47 2.27 -0.47 5.86
C VAL A 47 2.02 -0.59 4.36
N PRO A 48 1.20 0.28 3.76
CA PRO A 48 0.95 0.25 2.33
C PRO A 48 2.22 0.57 1.53
N ILE A 49 2.53 -0.30 0.57
CA ILE A 49 3.57 -0.07 -0.45
C ILE A 49 2.98 0.39 -1.78
N ASN A 50 1.66 0.24 -1.94
CA ASN A 50 0.89 0.72 -3.08
C ASN A 50 -0.41 1.36 -2.61
N ILE A 51 -0.90 2.34 -3.38
CA ILE A 51 -2.26 2.88 -3.25
C ILE A 51 -2.98 2.82 -4.60
N PRO A 52 -4.31 2.61 -4.64
CA PRO A 52 -5.04 2.46 -5.89
C PRO A 52 -5.22 3.79 -6.63
N ILE A 53 -5.25 3.72 -7.96
CA ILE A 53 -5.69 4.79 -8.86
C ILE A 53 -7.12 4.48 -9.28
N GLY A 54 -8.05 5.31 -8.82
CA GLY A 54 -9.49 5.06 -8.96
C GLY A 54 -10.01 3.94 -8.05
N ALA A 55 -11.29 3.63 -8.20
CA ALA A 55 -11.98 2.53 -7.53
C ALA A 55 -13.19 2.10 -8.38
N GLU A 56 -13.68 0.89 -8.16
CA GLU A 56 -14.82 0.34 -8.90
C GLU A 56 -14.53 0.34 -10.41
N ASP A 57 -15.45 0.86 -11.23
CA ASP A 57 -15.30 1.00 -12.68
C ASP A 57 -14.19 1.97 -13.12
N THR A 58 -13.74 2.85 -12.22
CA THR A 58 -12.63 3.78 -12.48
C THR A 58 -11.27 3.23 -12.04
N PHE A 59 -11.19 2.02 -11.51
CA PHE A 59 -9.93 1.41 -11.11
C PHE A 59 -9.08 1.06 -12.34
N ILE A 60 -7.96 1.76 -12.51
CA ILE A 60 -7.11 1.63 -13.70
C ILE A 60 -5.66 1.22 -13.38
N GLY A 61 -5.27 1.26 -12.10
CA GLY A 61 -3.86 1.19 -11.75
C GLY A 61 -3.58 1.28 -10.27
N VAL A 62 -2.30 1.30 -9.94
CA VAL A 62 -1.79 1.55 -8.60
C VAL A 62 -0.62 2.52 -8.66
N ILE A 63 -0.41 3.28 -7.60
CA ILE A 63 0.81 4.05 -7.39
C ILE A 63 1.78 3.17 -6.61
N ASP A 64 2.98 2.98 -7.15
CA ASP A 64 4.13 2.43 -6.44
C ASP A 64 4.73 3.53 -5.57
N LEU A 65 4.59 3.38 -4.25
CA LEU A 65 5.14 4.34 -3.28
C LEU A 65 6.64 4.19 -3.14
N VAL A 66 7.23 3.03 -3.48
CA VAL A 66 8.69 2.82 -3.43
C VAL A 66 9.37 3.62 -4.53
N GLN A 67 8.83 3.56 -5.75
CA GLN A 67 9.37 4.25 -6.93
C GLN A 67 8.77 5.65 -7.15
N MET A 68 7.69 5.98 -6.44
CA MET A 68 6.89 7.19 -6.65
C MET A 68 6.43 7.33 -8.11
N LYS A 69 5.88 6.26 -8.68
CA LYS A 69 5.34 6.20 -10.05
C LYS A 69 3.94 5.58 -10.09
N ALA A 70 3.14 5.98 -11.08
CA ALA A 70 1.88 5.34 -11.39
C ALA A 70 2.14 4.13 -12.30
N ILE A 71 1.52 3.00 -11.97
CA ILE A 71 1.47 1.79 -12.81
C ILE A 71 0.03 1.66 -13.27
N VAL A 72 -0.20 1.90 -14.56
CA VAL A 72 -1.54 1.89 -15.18
C VAL A 72 -1.64 0.70 -16.11
N TRP A 73 -2.70 -0.09 -15.99
CA TRP A 73 -2.92 -1.25 -16.85
C TRP A 73 -3.73 -0.89 -18.08
N ASN A 74 -3.28 -1.35 -19.25
CA ASN A 74 -4.05 -1.18 -20.48
C ASN A 74 -5.12 -2.27 -20.58
N ASN A 75 -6.39 -1.83 -20.53
CA ASN A 75 -7.58 -2.69 -20.63
C ASN A 75 -7.63 -3.53 -21.91
N GLU A 76 -7.01 -3.10 -23.00
CA GLU A 76 -7.00 -3.84 -24.27
C GLU A 76 -6.19 -5.13 -24.22
N THR A 77 -5.28 -5.26 -23.25
CA THR A 77 -4.35 -6.40 -23.16
C THR A 77 -4.69 -7.40 -22.06
N MET A 78 -5.87 -7.28 -21.44
CA MET A 78 -6.21 -8.01 -20.20
C MET A 78 -5.12 -7.85 -19.11
N GLY A 79 -4.49 -6.68 -19.03
CA GLY A 79 -3.44 -6.40 -18.05
C GLY A 79 -2.07 -7.01 -18.36
N ALA A 80 -1.86 -7.61 -19.54
CA ALA A 80 -0.55 -8.14 -19.94
C ALA A 80 0.49 -7.03 -20.20
N LYS A 81 0.03 -5.81 -20.47
CA LYS A 81 0.88 -4.61 -20.56
C LYS A 81 0.43 -3.58 -19.54
N TYR A 82 1.41 -2.92 -18.95
CA TYR A 82 1.24 -1.77 -18.08
C TYR A 82 2.20 -0.67 -18.51
N ASP A 83 1.78 0.56 -18.27
CA ASP A 83 2.57 1.75 -18.48
C ASP A 83 3.01 2.30 -17.12
N VAL A 84 4.25 2.79 -17.07
CA VAL A 84 4.81 3.46 -15.88
C VAL A 84 4.83 4.94 -16.18
N GLU A 85 4.04 5.69 -15.42
CA GLU A 85 3.77 7.09 -15.67
C GLU A 85 4.01 7.95 -14.41
N GLU A 86 3.95 9.27 -14.57
CA GLU A 86 3.93 10.17 -13.43
C GLU A 86 2.64 10.01 -12.62
N ILE A 87 2.73 10.22 -11.31
CA ILE A 87 1.56 10.16 -10.44
C ILE A 87 0.59 11.29 -10.82
N PRO A 88 -0.71 10.98 -11.01
CA PRO A 88 -1.74 11.99 -11.25
C PRO A 88 -1.73 13.09 -10.20
N SER A 89 -1.88 14.35 -10.62
CA SER A 89 -1.73 15.51 -9.73
C SER A 89 -2.69 15.52 -8.54
N ASP A 90 -3.88 14.98 -8.72
CA ASP A 90 -4.93 14.82 -7.70
C ASP A 90 -4.57 13.75 -6.65
N LEU A 91 -3.71 12.79 -6.99
CA LEU A 91 -3.26 11.72 -6.10
C LEU A 91 -1.86 11.97 -5.54
N LEU A 92 -1.09 12.92 -6.08
CA LEU A 92 0.30 13.17 -5.71
C LEU A 92 0.47 13.50 -4.21
N GLU A 93 -0.38 14.36 -3.67
CA GLU A 93 -0.32 14.72 -2.24
C GLU A 93 -0.57 13.50 -1.35
N LYS A 94 -1.58 12.70 -1.70
CA LYS A 94 -1.88 11.47 -0.98
C LYS A 94 -0.75 10.45 -1.09
N ALA A 95 -0.16 10.29 -2.28
CA ALA A 95 0.99 9.43 -2.47
C ALA A 95 2.18 9.85 -1.59
N LYS A 96 2.45 11.16 -1.49
CA LYS A 96 3.50 11.69 -0.60
C LYS A 96 3.22 11.39 0.88
N GLN A 97 1.99 11.58 1.35
CA GLN A 97 1.61 11.24 2.72
C GLN A 97 1.79 9.74 3.02
N TYR A 98 1.45 8.87 2.08
CA TYR A 98 1.64 7.43 2.25
C TYR A 98 3.11 7.01 2.11
N ARG A 99 3.90 7.69 1.26
CA ARG A 99 5.35 7.52 1.17
C ARG A 99 6.01 7.86 2.50
N GLU A 100 5.64 8.98 3.13
CA GLU A 100 6.20 9.39 4.42
C GLU A 100 5.95 8.31 5.49
N LYS A 101 4.71 7.81 5.60
CA LYS A 101 4.38 6.71 6.52
C LYS A 101 5.16 5.43 6.23
N LEU A 102 5.39 5.11 4.95
CA LEU A 102 6.20 3.96 4.55
C LEU A 102 7.65 4.13 5.00
N VAL A 103 8.24 5.30 4.75
CA VAL A 103 9.62 5.61 5.12
C VAL A 103 9.79 5.62 6.63
N GLU A 104 8.86 6.22 7.38
CA GLU A 104 8.83 6.21 8.84
C GLU A 104 8.81 4.76 9.38
N ALA A 105 7.91 3.92 8.87
CA ALA A 105 7.80 2.53 9.30
C ALA A 105 9.05 1.68 9.00
N VAL A 106 9.78 2.01 7.93
CA VAL A 106 11.07 1.38 7.61
C VAL A 106 12.17 1.88 8.57
N ALA A 107 12.21 3.18 8.83
CA ALA A 107 13.19 3.79 9.72
C ALA A 107 13.07 3.25 11.16
N GLU A 108 11.85 2.99 11.65
CA GLU A 108 11.61 2.41 12.97
C GLU A 108 12.24 1.00 13.18
N GLN A 109 12.61 0.29 12.11
CA GLN A 109 13.17 -1.06 12.22
C GLN A 109 14.70 -1.08 12.40
N ASP A 110 15.39 0.04 12.21
CA ASP A 110 16.85 0.12 12.28
C ASP A 110 17.29 1.48 12.85
N GLU A 111 18.06 1.47 13.94
CA GLU A 111 18.50 2.68 14.65
C GLU A 111 19.27 3.65 13.74
N ALA A 112 20.10 3.12 12.83
CA ALA A 112 20.86 3.94 11.89
C ALA A 112 19.95 4.55 10.80
N LEU A 113 18.87 3.86 10.40
CA LEU A 113 17.87 4.43 9.50
C LEU A 113 17.02 5.50 10.20
N MET A 114 16.67 5.28 11.47
CA MET A 114 15.94 6.25 12.28
C MET A 114 16.70 7.56 12.47
N GLU A 115 18.00 7.48 12.77
CA GLU A 115 18.85 8.68 12.88
C GLU A 115 18.90 9.48 11.57
N LYS A 116 19.07 8.79 10.43
CA LYS A 116 19.05 9.43 9.10
C LYS A 116 17.72 10.10 8.80
N TYR A 117 16.61 9.43 9.10
CA TYR A 117 15.27 9.98 8.90
C TYR A 117 15.04 11.25 9.74
N LEU A 118 15.40 11.23 11.04
CA LEU A 118 15.29 12.39 11.93
C LEU A 118 16.24 13.53 11.52
N GLY A 119 17.38 13.21 10.91
CA GLY A 119 18.31 14.17 10.33
C GLY A 119 17.81 14.82 9.03
N GLY A 120 16.68 14.37 8.48
CA GLY A 120 16.15 14.82 7.19
C GLY A 120 16.91 14.27 5.98
N GLU A 121 17.70 13.21 6.16
CA GLU A 121 18.37 12.51 5.07
C GLU A 121 17.37 11.60 4.33
N GLU A 122 17.47 11.56 3.01
CA GLU A 122 16.61 10.73 2.19
C GLU A 122 17.01 9.25 2.33
N LEU A 123 16.06 8.41 2.75
CA LEU A 123 16.24 6.95 2.81
C LEU A 123 16.04 6.35 1.41
N ASN A 124 17.14 6.04 0.74
CA ASN A 124 17.22 5.42 -0.59
C ASN A 124 17.80 4.01 -0.52
#